data_AF-A0A0F9D7P2-F1
#
_entry.id   AF-A0A0F9D7P2-F1
#
_cell.length_a   1.000
_cell.length_b   1.000
_cell.length_c   1.000
_cell.angle_alpha   90.00
_cell.angle_beta   90.00
_cell.angle_gamma   90.00
#
_symmetry.space_group_name_H-M   'P 1'
#
loop_
_entity.id
_entity.type
_entity.pdbx_description
1 polymer ?
#
loop_
_entity_poly.entity_id
_entity_poly.type
_entity_poly.pdbx_seq_one_letter_code
_entity_poly.pdbx_strand_id
1 'polypeptide(L)'
;MWKLRKYLDLEIKHREGISLRLALERDYHVDHILPMSSFNVEECGDPIFRECWALKNLRAIPAEENLAKGATIVGNSADMLIVDDVLDHAPSTEESVRMIEEDEEQALIGELNERSLG
;
A
#
# COMPACT_ATOMS: atom_id res chain seq x y z
N MET A 1 -13.75 2.67 -11.39
CA MET A 1 -13.30 1.45 -10.69
C MET A 1 -11.80 1.17 -10.87
N TRP A 2 -11.20 1.35 -12.06
CA TRP A 2 -9.76 1.11 -12.28
C TRP A 2 -8.81 2.01 -11.46
N LYS A 3 -9.22 3.25 -11.17
CA LYS A 3 -8.40 4.22 -10.40
C LYS A 3 -8.14 3.77 -8.95
N LEU A 4 -9.15 3.20 -8.27
CA LEU A 4 -9.03 2.70 -6.89
C LEU A 4 -8.03 1.55 -6.81
N ARG A 5 -8.21 0.53 -7.65
CA ARG A 5 -7.30 -0.62 -7.70
C ARG A 5 -5.87 -0.17 -7.98
N LYS A 6 -5.66 0.73 -8.96
CA LYS A 6 -4.32 1.23 -9.30
C LYS A 6 -3.68 1.99 -8.14
N TYR A 7 -4.45 2.84 -7.46
CA TYR A 7 -3.94 3.60 -6.33
C TYR A 7 -3.51 2.69 -5.18
N LEU A 8 -4.39 1.79 -4.72
CA LEU A 8 -4.08 0.87 -3.62
C LEU A 8 -2.94 -0.09 -3.96
N ASP A 9 -2.84 -0.53 -5.23
CA ASP A 9 -1.71 -1.35 -5.69
C ASP A 9 -0.38 -0.59 -5.68
N LEU A 10 -0.38 0.70 -6.00
CA LEU A 10 0.84 1.53 -5.91
C LEU A 10 1.22 1.81 -4.45
N GLU A 11 0.24 2.15 -3.60
CA GLU A 11 0.46 2.45 -2.19
C GLU A 11 1.06 1.25 -1.45
N ILE A 12 0.44 0.07 -1.56
CA ILE A 12 0.93 -1.12 -0.86
C ILE A 12 2.23 -1.67 -1.45
N LYS A 13 2.48 -1.50 -2.75
CA LYS A 13 3.79 -1.80 -3.35
C LYS A 13 4.88 -0.91 -2.76
N HIS A 14 4.60 0.37 -2.59
CA HIS A 14 5.56 1.30 -2.03
C HIS A 14 5.82 1.03 -0.54
N ARG A 15 4.77 0.74 0.24
CA ARG A 15 4.85 0.55 1.69
C ARG A 15 5.39 -0.82 2.09
N GLU A 16 4.98 -1.88 1.39
CA GLU A 16 5.20 -3.28 1.80
C GLU A 16 5.94 -4.12 0.74
N GLY A 17 6.22 -3.56 -0.45
CA GLY A 17 6.87 -4.30 -1.54
C GLY A 17 6.00 -5.39 -2.19
N ILE A 18 4.70 -5.46 -1.88
CA ILE A 18 3.79 -6.48 -2.40
C ILE A 18 2.68 -5.89 -3.28
N SER A 19 2.11 -6.70 -4.18
CA SER A 19 0.93 -6.28 -4.95
C SER A 19 -0.34 -6.26 -4.10
N LEU A 20 -1.33 -5.44 -4.47
CA LEU A 20 -2.65 -5.44 -3.82
C LEU A 20 -3.31 -6.81 -3.87
N ARG A 21 -3.13 -7.56 -4.96
CA ARG A 21 -3.67 -8.91 -5.08
C ARG A 21 -3.11 -9.83 -3.99
N LEU A 22 -1.79 -9.84 -3.83
CA LEU A 22 -1.14 -10.68 -2.81
C LEU A 22 -1.54 -10.24 -1.40
N ALA A 23 -1.69 -8.94 -1.16
CA ALA A 23 -2.16 -8.44 0.12
C ALA A 23 -3.57 -8.95 0.45
N LEU A 24 -4.51 -8.87 -0.50
CA LEU A 24 -5.87 -9.39 -0.32
C LEU A 24 -5.87 -10.92 -0.12
N GLU A 25 -4.97 -11.65 -0.78
CA GLU A 25 -4.76 -13.09 -0.54
C GLU A 25 -4.15 -13.38 0.85
N ARG A 26 -3.47 -12.40 1.47
CA ARG A 26 -2.88 -12.45 2.82
C ARG A 26 -3.76 -11.77 3.88
N ASP A 27 -5.06 -11.70 3.63
CA ASP A 27 -6.05 -11.17 4.59
C ASP A 27 -5.84 -9.68 4.93
N TYR A 28 -5.48 -8.87 3.93
CA TYR A 28 -5.54 -7.41 4.07
C TYR A 28 -6.96 -6.91 3.76
N HIS A 29 -7.39 -5.88 4.47
CA HIS A 29 -8.64 -5.18 4.26
C HIS A 29 -8.40 -3.78 3.68
N VAL A 30 -9.37 -3.28 2.89
CA VAL A 30 -9.43 -1.86 2.54
C VAL A 30 -9.99 -1.10 3.74
N ASP A 31 -9.18 -0.23 4.32
CA ASP A 31 -9.49 0.56 5.51
C ASP A 31 -9.68 2.03 5.16
N HIS A 32 -10.51 2.71 5.96
CA HIS A 32 -10.62 4.16 5.95
C HIS A 32 -9.67 4.77 6.98
N ILE A 33 -8.73 5.59 6.53
CA ILE A 33 -7.77 6.28 7.41
C ILE A 33 -8.51 7.11 8.45
N LEU A 34 -9.42 7.98 7.99
CA LEU A 34 -10.47 8.57 8.81
C LEU A 34 -11.69 7.65 8.76
N PRO A 35 -12.15 7.11 9.89
CA PRO A 35 -13.25 6.14 9.90
C PRO A 35 -14.54 6.79 9.38
N MET A 36 -15.40 5.99 8.75
CA MET A 36 -16.67 6.47 8.18
C MET A 36 -17.54 7.18 9.22
N SER A 37 -17.47 6.79 10.50
CA SER A 37 -18.17 7.44 11.62
C SER A 37 -17.72 8.88 11.90
N SER A 38 -16.58 9.31 11.37
CA SER A 38 -16.11 10.70 11.45
C SER A 38 -16.75 11.61 10.39
N PHE A 39 -17.50 11.04 9.45
CA PHE A 39 -18.17 11.77 8.38
C PHE A 39 -19.68 11.79 8.61
N ASN A 40 -20.29 12.97 8.46
CA ASN A 40 -21.74 13.11 8.44
C ASN A 40 -22.27 12.96 7.01
N VAL A 41 -22.27 11.72 6.51
CA VAL A 41 -22.83 11.39 5.19
C VAL A 41 -24.35 11.41 5.27
N GLU A 42 -24.99 12.20 4.41
CA GLU A 42 -26.45 12.28 4.34
C GLU A 42 -26.99 11.38 3.22
N GLU A 43 -26.29 11.35 2.08
CA GLU A 43 -26.68 10.54 0.93
C GLU A 43 -25.48 10.01 0.14
N CYS A 44 -25.66 8.86 -0.50
CA CYS A 44 -24.67 8.30 -1.41
C CYS A 44 -24.42 9.27 -2.57
N GLY A 45 -23.20 9.77 -2.68
CA GLY A 45 -22.77 10.64 -3.77
C GLY A 45 -22.75 12.13 -3.44
N ASP A 46 -23.14 12.53 -2.22
CA ASP A 46 -22.92 13.88 -1.71
C ASP A 46 -21.41 14.19 -1.59
N PRO A 47 -21.02 15.46 -1.37
CA PRO A 47 -19.61 15.83 -1.23
C PRO A 47 -18.88 15.10 -0.10
N ILE A 48 -19.55 14.84 1.03
CA ILE A 48 -18.97 14.22 2.23
C ILE A 48 -18.75 12.71 2.00
N PHE A 49 -19.68 12.04 1.33
CA PHE A 49 -19.54 10.67 0.85
C PHE A 49 -18.34 10.55 -0.08
N ARG A 50 -18.18 11.48 -1.03
CA ARG A 50 -17.02 11.48 -1.94
C ARG A 50 -15.70 11.69 -1.21
N GLU A 51 -15.70 12.50 -0.15
CA GLU A 51 -14.52 12.71 0.68
C GLU A 51 -14.19 11.47 1.52
N CYS A 52 -15.19 10.86 2.15
CA CYS A 52 -15.06 9.60 2.89
C CYS A 52 -14.45 8.50 2.01
N TRP A 53 -14.90 8.39 0.75
CA TRP A 53 -14.44 7.39 -0.22
C TRP A 53 -13.32 7.90 -1.15
N ALA A 54 -12.71 9.04 -0.84
CA ALA A 54 -11.60 9.56 -1.62
C ALA A 54 -10.38 8.62 -1.49
N LEU A 55 -9.60 8.47 -2.58
CA LEU A 55 -8.42 7.59 -2.58
C LEU A 55 -7.44 7.92 -1.44
N LYS A 56 -7.24 9.21 -1.15
CA LYS A 56 -6.41 9.70 -0.04
C LYS A 56 -6.87 9.26 1.35
N ASN A 57 -8.12 8.80 1.50
CA ASN A 57 -8.68 8.31 2.75
C ASN A 57 -8.72 6.78 2.81
N LEU A 58 -8.28 6.08 1.76
CA LEU A 58 -8.32 4.63 1.66
C LEU A 58 -6.91 4.05 1.64
N ARG A 59 -6.70 2.96 2.38
CA ARG A 59 -5.44 2.18 2.38
C ARG A 59 -5.73 0.70 2.49
N ALA A 60 -4.76 -0.15 2.16
CA ALA A 60 -4.85 -1.58 2.46
C ALA A 60 -3.98 -1.89 3.68
N ILE A 61 -4.55 -2.47 4.74
CA ILE A 61 -3.83 -2.87 5.96
C ILE A 61 -4.21 -4.31 6.36
N PRO A 62 -3.42 -5.02 7.18
CA PRO A 62 -3.80 -6.33 7.69
C PRO A 62 -5.18 -6.32 8.37
N ALA A 63 -5.97 -7.37 8.18
CA ALA A 63 -7.30 -7.48 8.79
C ALA A 63 -7.27 -7.34 10.31
N GLU A 64 -6.27 -7.95 10.97
CA GLU A 64 -6.06 -7.84 12.42
C GLU A 64 -5.90 -6.39 12.87
N GLU A 65 -5.06 -5.61 12.17
CA GLU A 65 -4.85 -4.18 12.46
C GLU A 65 -6.13 -3.37 12.24
N ASN A 66 -6.87 -3.63 11.15
CA ASN A 66 -8.14 -2.95 10.88
C ASN A 66 -9.18 -3.22 11.98
N LEU A 67 -9.31 -4.47 12.40
CA LEU A 67 -10.22 -4.89 13.47
C LEU A 67 -9.82 -4.29 14.83
N ALA A 68 -8.52 -4.25 15.13
CA ALA A 68 -8.02 -3.64 16.36
C ALA A 68 -8.20 -2.11 16.39
N LYS A 69 -8.02 -1.44 15.24
CA LYS A 69 -8.23 0.01 15.07
C LYS A 69 -9.70 0.40 15.28
N GLY A 70 -10.63 -0.38 14.72
CA GLY A 70 -12.05 -0.05 14.73
C GLY A 70 -12.34 1.33 14.14
N ALA A 71 -13.18 2.12 14.83
CA ALA A 71 -13.55 3.47 14.44
C ALA A 71 -12.60 4.55 15.00
N THR A 72 -11.33 4.23 15.19
CA THR A 72 -10.32 5.14 15.75
C THR A 72 -9.39 5.65 14.65
N ILE A 73 -8.94 6.89 14.77
CA ILE A 73 -7.85 7.41 13.93
C ILE A 73 -6.54 6.95 14.57
N VAL A 74 -5.80 6.08 13.88
CA VAL A 74 -4.49 5.60 14.34
C VAL A 74 -3.46 6.32 13.49
N GLY A 75 -2.77 7.29 14.09
CA GLY A 75 -1.79 8.12 13.38
C GLY A 75 -0.42 8.01 14.03
N ASN A 76 0.56 7.54 13.26
CA ASN A 76 1.94 7.99 13.38
C ASN A 76 2.21 8.97 12.24
N SER A 77 2.87 10.09 12.51
CA SER A 77 3.01 11.26 11.63
C SER A 77 3.64 10.98 10.24
N ALA A 78 4.14 9.77 10.00
CA ALA A 78 4.75 9.34 8.74
C ALA A 78 3.74 8.94 7.65
N ASP A 79 2.55 8.42 8.02
CA ASP A 79 1.54 7.94 7.05
C ASP A 79 0.94 9.07 6.20
N MET A 80 1.01 10.33 6.67
CA MET A 80 0.49 11.49 5.94
C MET A 80 1.49 12.06 4.90
N LEU A 81 2.76 11.65 4.91
CA LEU A 81 3.81 12.32 4.12
C LEU A 81 4.02 11.75 2.71
N ILE A 82 3.33 10.67 2.31
CA ILE A 82 3.62 9.97 1.05
C ILE A 82 2.86 10.54 -0.17
N VAL A 83 1.84 11.38 0.01
CA VAL A 83 0.96 11.76 -1.11
C VAL A 83 1.46 12.91 -2.00
N ASP A 84 2.40 13.74 -1.54
CA ASP A 84 2.85 14.90 -2.33
C ASP A 84 4.18 14.67 -3.07
N ASP A 85 5.04 13.74 -2.65
CA ASP A 85 6.39 13.59 -3.22
C ASP A 85 6.52 12.44 -4.25
N VAL A 86 5.62 11.45 -4.22
CA VAL A 86 5.70 10.25 -5.08
C VAL A 86 5.19 10.51 -6.51
N LEU A 87 4.43 11.59 -6.75
CA LEU A 87 3.93 11.88 -8.10
C LEU A 87 4.94 12.61 -9.01
N ASP A 88 5.92 13.32 -8.44
CA ASP A 88 6.91 14.09 -9.22
C ASP A 88 8.31 13.46 -9.25
N HIS A 89 8.63 12.52 -8.35
CA HIS A 89 9.95 11.88 -8.27
C HIS A 89 9.95 10.36 -8.45
N ALA A 90 8.98 9.81 -9.20
CA ALA A 90 9.10 8.41 -9.63
C ALA A 90 10.46 8.23 -10.34
N PRO A 91 11.40 7.43 -9.80
CA PRO A 91 12.64 7.16 -10.50
C PRO A 91 12.26 6.55 -11.84
N SER A 92 12.85 7.10 -12.91
CA SER A 92 12.65 6.60 -14.26
C SER A 92 12.81 5.08 -14.23
N THR A 93 11.87 4.40 -14.87
CA THR A 93 11.60 2.94 -14.83
C THR A 93 12.79 2.01 -15.09
N GLU A 94 14.00 2.52 -15.25
CA GLU A 94 15.24 1.76 -15.39
C GLU A 94 15.98 1.53 -14.05
N GLU A 95 15.86 2.40 -13.05
CA GLU A 95 16.59 2.23 -11.77
C GLU A 95 15.93 1.19 -10.84
N SER A 96 14.60 1.13 -10.80
CA SER A 96 13.89 0.13 -9.98
C SER A 96 13.97 -1.29 -10.52
N VAL A 97 14.24 -1.46 -11.82
CA VAL A 97 14.44 -2.80 -12.42
C VAL A 97 15.83 -3.34 -12.06
N ARG A 98 16.86 -2.47 -12.05
CA ARG A 98 18.23 -2.88 -11.70
C ARG A 98 18.34 -3.37 -10.25
N MET A 99 17.62 -2.75 -9.32
CA MET A 99 17.68 -3.16 -7.91
C MET A 99 17.03 -4.53 -7.64
N ILE A 100 16.10 -4.99 -8.48
CA ILE A 100 15.47 -6.30 -8.33
C ILE A 100 16.36 -7.39 -8.96
N GLU A 101 17.01 -7.10 -10.08
CA GLU A 101 17.89 -8.06 -10.78
C GLU A 101 19.19 -8.33 -10.00
N GLU A 102 19.76 -7.33 -9.32
CA GLU A 102 20.99 -7.50 -8.53
C GLU A 102 20.79 -8.38 -7.28
N ASP A 103 19.62 -8.32 -6.64
CA ASP A 103 19.30 -9.12 -5.46
C ASP A 103 19.04 -10.60 -5.80
N GLU A 104 18.44 -10.90 -6.97
CA GLU A 104 18.27 -12.28 -7.43
C GLU A 104 19.60 -12.92 -7.86
N GLU A 105 20.50 -12.15 -8.49
CA GLU A 105 21.82 -12.67 -8.91
C GLU A 105 22.72 -13.00 -7.70
N GLN A 106 22.70 -12.17 -6.66
CA GLN A 106 23.45 -12.42 -5.42
C GLN A 106 22.92 -13.65 -4.65
N ALA A 107 21.60 -13.86 -4.63
CA ALA A 107 20.99 -15.04 -4.02
C ALA A 107 21.38 -16.33 -4.75
N LEU A 108 21.43 -16.30 -6.08
CA LEU A 108 21.81 -17.44 -6.91
C LEU A 108 23.30 -17.82 -6.77
N ILE A 109 24.18 -16.81 -6.64
CA ILE A 109 25.62 -17.03 -6.41
C ILE A 109 25.88 -17.62 -5.01
N GLY A 110 25.09 -17.23 -4.01
CA GLY A 110 25.13 -17.81 -2.66
C GLY A 110 24.85 -19.32 -2.67
N GLU A 111 23.77 -19.74 -3.33
CA GLU A 111 23.37 -21.16 -3.39
C GLU A 111 24.37 -22.04 -4.17
N LEU A 112 25.03 -21.50 -5.19
CA LEU A 112 26.05 -22.22 -5.97
C LEU A 112 27.34 -22.44 -5.19
N ASN A 113 27.75 -21.47 -4.36
CA ASN A 113 28.95 -21.60 -3.53
C ASN A 113 28.79 -22.61 -2.39
N GLU A 114 27.60 -22.72 -1.80
CA GLU A 114 27.32 -23.72 -0.77
C GLU A 114 27.30 -25.16 -1.32
N ARG A 115 26.88 -25.34 -2.59
CA ARG A 115 26.91 -26.65 -3.26
C ARG A 115 28.30 -27.10 -3.73
N SER A 116 29.25 -26.19 -3.86
CA SER A 116 30.63 -26.52 -4.27
C SER A 116 31.55 -26.89 -3.09
N LEU A 117 31.09 -26.73 -1.84
CA LEU A 117 31.87 -27.03 -0.62
C LEU A 117 31.32 -28.25 0.17
N GLY A 118 30.39 -29.01 -0.41
CA GLY A 118 29.83 -30.26 0.13
C GLY A 118 30.37 -31.51 -0.56
#